data_AF-A0A1F2W914-F1
#
_entry.id   AF-A0A1F2W914-F1
#
_cell.length_a   1.000
_cell.length_b   1.000
_cell.length_c   1.000
_cell.angle_alpha   90.00
_cell.angle_beta   90.00
_cell.angle_gamma   90.00
#
_symmetry.space_group_name_H-M   'P 1'
#
loop_
_entity.id
_entity.type
_entity.pdbx_description
1 polymer ?
#
loop_
_entity_poly.entity_id
_entity_poly.type
_entity_poly.pdbx_seq_one_letter_code
_entity_poly.pdbx_strand_id
1 'polypeptide(L)'
;MSGTIERRVPSRLGALAGVLEGLDGPAGALVFVADPEIGDEWEDVLAQFREAFESTRRALAAGAPVVYVVDQRDLLGQRGAGAAMAATGLLSGARAAAFEMRRSGVPVNVIASEEATPIEAVATWVGRLLEPGPGGPTGELVRLGGEHLGKALP
;
A
#
# COMPACT_ATOMS: atom_id res chain seq x y z
N MET A 1 -9.79 7.44 -17.66
CA MET A 1 -9.99 8.87 -17.39
C MET A 1 -9.12 9.20 -16.19
N SER A 2 -8.14 10.10 -16.33
CA SER A 2 -7.37 10.56 -15.16
C SER A 2 -8.31 11.30 -14.22
N GLY A 3 -8.23 11.00 -12.92
CA GLY A 3 -9.02 11.68 -11.89
C GLY A 3 -8.29 11.68 -10.56
N THR A 4 -8.89 12.28 -9.53
CA THR A 4 -8.22 12.45 -8.24
C THR A 4 -8.00 11.10 -7.56
N ILE A 5 -6.74 10.76 -7.31
CA ILE A 5 -6.32 9.66 -6.45
C ILE A 5 -6.45 10.12 -4.98
N GLU A 6 -7.11 9.33 -4.14
CA GLU A 6 -7.08 9.48 -2.69
C GLU A 6 -5.71 9.01 -2.18
N ARG A 7 -5.00 9.89 -1.47
CA ARG A 7 -3.68 9.61 -0.90
C ARG A 7 -3.74 9.72 0.61
N ARG A 8 -3.39 8.65 1.30
CA ARG A 8 -3.21 8.60 2.74
C ARG A 8 -1.73 8.41 3.01
N VAL A 9 -1.04 9.51 3.30
CA VAL A 9 0.39 9.52 3.56
C VAL A 9 0.61 10.16 4.93
N PRO A 10 1.31 9.49 5.87
CA PRO A 10 1.69 10.09 7.14
C PRO A 10 2.40 11.43 6.92
N SER A 11 2.04 12.46 7.68
CA SER A 11 2.53 13.85 7.49
C SER A 11 4.06 13.97 7.52
N ARG A 12 4.71 13.11 8.30
CA ARG A 12 6.17 13.02 8.42
C ARG A 12 6.88 12.49 7.17
N LEU A 13 6.16 11.79 6.29
CA LEU A 13 6.66 11.32 5.00
C LEU A 13 6.41 12.34 3.88
N GLY A 14 6.59 13.64 4.18
CA GLY A 14 6.25 14.74 3.28
C GLY A 14 6.95 14.70 1.93
N ALA A 15 8.20 14.21 1.87
CA ALA A 15 8.90 14.03 0.59
C ALA A 15 8.23 12.98 -0.31
N LEU A 16 7.84 11.84 0.27
CA LEU A 16 7.08 10.81 -0.46
C LEU A 16 5.70 11.35 -0.86
N ALA A 17 5.01 12.07 0.04
CA ALA A 17 3.74 12.71 -0.26
C ALA A 17 3.85 13.63 -1.49
N GLY A 18 4.86 14.50 -1.54
CA GLY A 18 5.09 15.42 -2.66
C GLY A 18 5.33 14.70 -3.99
N VAL A 19 6.08 13.59 -4.00
CA VAL A 19 6.27 12.81 -5.24
C VAL A 19 4.98 12.10 -5.65
N LEU A 20 4.22 11.55 -4.69
CA LEU A 20 2.95 10.89 -4.97
C LEU A 20 1.89 11.87 -5.48
N GLU A 21 1.87 13.13 -5.04
CA GLU A 21 0.97 14.18 -5.53
C GLU A 21 1.09 14.39 -7.05
N GLY A 22 2.29 14.25 -7.60
CA GLY A 22 2.55 14.37 -9.04
C GLY A 22 2.11 13.16 -9.87
N LEU A 23 1.63 12.08 -9.24
CA LEU A 23 1.11 10.92 -9.97
C LEU A 23 -0.29 11.15 -10.51
N ASP A 24 -0.50 10.79 -11.77
CA ASP A 24 -1.81 10.59 -12.35
C ASP A 24 -2.29 9.15 -12.12
N GLY A 25 -3.60 8.94 -12.20
CA GLY A 25 -4.18 7.60 -12.16
C GLY A 25 -5.69 7.59 -12.22
N PRO A 26 -6.32 6.41 -12.08
CA PRO A 26 -7.76 6.28 -12.17
C PRO A 26 -8.48 7.08 -11.08
N ALA A 27 -9.56 7.74 -11.46
CA ALA A 27 -10.40 8.49 -10.51
C ALA A 27 -10.87 7.60 -9.35
N GLY A 28 -10.71 8.07 -8.11
CA GLY A 28 -11.14 7.33 -6.92
C GLY A 28 -10.17 6.22 -6.49
N ALA A 29 -9.03 6.07 -7.16
CA ALA A 29 -7.98 5.15 -6.73
C ALA A 29 -7.43 5.53 -5.35
N LEU A 30 -6.91 4.55 -4.62
CA LEU A 30 -6.30 4.75 -3.31
C LEU A 30 -4.81 4.41 -3.34
N VAL A 31 -4.01 5.33 -2.79
CA VAL A 31 -2.64 5.04 -2.33
C VAL A 31 -2.61 5.25 -0.83
N PHE A 32 -2.38 4.18 -0.07
CA PHE A 32 -2.31 4.22 1.38
C PHE A 32 -0.91 3.82 1.85
N VAL A 33 -0.20 4.72 2.51
CA VAL A 33 1.11 4.48 3.09
C VAL A 33 0.91 4.18 4.57
N ALA A 34 1.27 2.98 5.00
CA ALA A 34 1.25 2.63 6.42
C ALA A 34 2.23 3.54 7.18
N ASP A 35 1.81 4.03 8.34
CA ASP A 35 2.67 4.81 9.22
C ASP A 35 3.75 3.89 9.84
N PRO A 36 5.04 4.17 9.56
CA PRO A 36 6.12 3.33 10.07
C PRO A 36 6.41 3.47 11.57
N GLU A 37 5.74 4.34 12.31
CA GLU A 37 5.93 4.63 13.75
C GLU A 37 4.59 4.59 14.47
N ILE A 38 3.65 3.77 13.98
CA ILE A 38 2.51 3.44 14.82
C ILE A 38 3.00 2.90 16.16
N GLY A 39 2.34 3.32 17.24
CA GLY A 39 2.61 2.77 18.56
C GLY A 39 2.30 1.28 18.60
N ASP A 40 2.84 0.61 19.63
CA ASP A 40 2.57 -0.80 19.90
C ASP A 40 1.23 -1.00 20.64
N GLU A 41 0.54 0.08 21.02
CA GLU A 41 -0.77 0.01 21.64
C GLU A 41 -1.85 -0.38 20.61
N TRP A 42 -2.84 -1.15 21.05
CA TRP A 42 -3.87 -1.67 20.17
C TRP A 42 -4.67 -0.56 19.48
N GLU A 43 -4.91 0.54 20.19
CA GLU A 43 -5.63 1.71 19.70
C GLU A 43 -4.96 2.32 18.46
N ASP A 44 -3.63 2.35 18.41
CA ASP A 44 -2.86 2.89 17.29
C ASP A 44 -2.97 1.98 16.06
N VAL A 45 -2.82 0.67 16.27
CA VAL A 45 -3.00 -0.35 15.21
C VAL A 45 -4.42 -0.31 14.66
N LEU A 46 -5.42 -0.22 15.54
CA LEU A 46 -6.83 -0.17 15.18
C LEU A 46 -7.16 1.11 14.39
N ALA A 47 -6.59 2.26 14.77
CA ALA A 47 -6.77 3.51 14.06
C ALA A 47 -6.25 3.42 12.62
N GLN A 48 -5.05 2.87 12.42
CA GLN A 48 -4.48 2.64 11.10
C GLN A 48 -5.36 1.70 10.25
N PHE A 49 -5.82 0.58 10.81
CA PHE A 49 -6.70 -0.33 10.08
C PHE A 49 -8.04 0.29 9.73
N ARG A 50 -8.63 1.09 10.65
CA ARG A 50 -9.89 1.78 10.37
C ARG A 50 -9.73 2.73 9.20
N GLU A 51 -8.69 3.56 9.20
CA GLU A 51 -8.45 4.49 8.09
C GLU A 51 -8.18 3.75 6.78
N ALA A 52 -7.31 2.74 6.80
CA ALA A 52 -6.95 1.96 5.62
C ALA A 52 -8.18 1.28 5.02
N PHE A 53 -8.96 0.54 5.82
CA PHE A 53 -10.07 -0.25 5.29
C PHE A 53 -11.32 0.59 4.98
N GLU A 54 -11.55 1.70 5.67
CA GLU A 54 -12.59 2.65 5.26
C GLU A 54 -12.27 3.28 3.91
N SER A 55 -11.00 3.66 3.69
CA SER A 55 -10.54 4.23 2.41
C SER A 55 -10.61 3.19 1.29
N THR A 56 -10.14 1.97 1.55
CA THR A 56 -10.23 0.86 0.61
C THR A 56 -11.67 0.54 0.24
N ARG A 57 -12.58 0.50 1.22
CA ARG A 57 -14.01 0.29 0.94
C ARG A 57 -14.57 1.34 -0.02
N ARG A 58 -14.16 2.61 0.12
CA ARG A 58 -14.59 3.69 -0.81
C ARG A 58 -14.01 3.49 -2.21
N ALA A 59 -12.72 3.22 -2.34
CA ALA A 59 -12.07 2.99 -3.62
C ALA A 59 -12.67 1.78 -4.36
N LEU A 60 -12.85 0.66 -3.66
CA LEU A 60 -13.44 -0.54 -4.25
C LEU A 60 -14.91 -0.36 -4.65
N ALA A 61 -15.70 0.39 -3.86
CA ALA A 61 -17.07 0.74 -4.23
C ALA A 61 -17.13 1.63 -5.49
N ALA A 62 -16.09 2.42 -5.76
CA ALA A 62 -15.93 3.18 -6.99
C ALA A 62 -15.35 2.36 -8.16
N GLY A 63 -15.03 1.08 -7.94
CA GLY A 63 -14.37 0.23 -8.93
C GLY A 63 -12.93 0.65 -9.23
N ALA A 64 -12.26 1.28 -8.27
CA ALA A 64 -10.95 1.90 -8.45
C ALA A 64 -9.83 1.09 -7.76
N PRO A 65 -8.61 1.11 -8.32
CA PRO A 65 -7.48 0.33 -7.82
C PRO A 65 -6.98 0.82 -6.47
N VAL A 66 -6.31 -0.07 -5.74
CA VAL A 66 -5.73 0.22 -4.43
C VAL A 66 -4.28 -0.24 -4.36
N VAL A 67 -3.41 0.64 -3.88
CA VAL A 67 -2.00 0.32 -3.60
C VAL A 67 -1.70 0.67 -2.14
N TYR A 68 -1.30 -0.34 -1.36
CA TYR A 68 -0.72 -0.11 -0.05
C TYR A 68 0.81 0.00 -0.17
N VAL A 69 1.41 0.89 0.60
CA VAL A 69 2.88 1.01 0.75
C VAL A 69 3.22 0.74 2.21
N VAL A 70 4.11 -0.22 2.46
CA VAL A 70 4.56 -0.62 3.80
C VAL A 70 6.07 -0.64 3.87
N ASP A 71 6.64 -0.57 5.08
CA ASP A 71 8.07 -0.83 5.28
C ASP A 71 8.33 -2.34 5.26
N GLN A 72 9.34 -2.78 4.53
CA GLN A 72 9.69 -4.20 4.44
C GLN A 72 10.10 -4.79 5.80
N ARG A 73 10.71 -4.00 6.67
CA ARG A 73 11.14 -4.43 8.01
C ARG A 73 9.94 -4.77 8.89
N ASP A 74 8.78 -4.15 8.65
CA ASP A 74 7.55 -4.47 9.38
C ASP A 74 6.97 -5.82 9.00
N LEU A 75 6.99 -6.13 7.69
CA LEU A 75 6.60 -7.46 7.21
C LEU A 75 7.50 -8.57 7.78
N LEU A 76 8.71 -8.22 8.23
CA LEU A 76 9.68 -9.11 8.86
C LEU A 76 9.67 -9.04 10.39
N GLY A 77 8.80 -8.23 11.00
CA GLY A 77 8.69 -8.10 12.46
C GLY A 77 9.87 -7.40 13.14
N GLN A 78 10.60 -6.54 12.43
CA GLN A 78 11.87 -5.97 12.91
C GLN A 78 11.72 -4.61 13.62
N ARG A 79 10.53 -3.99 13.62
CA ARG A 79 10.32 -2.62 14.13
C ARG A 79 9.23 -2.47 15.19
N GLY A 80 8.76 -3.58 15.75
CA GLY A 80 7.71 -3.59 16.77
C GLY A 80 6.50 -4.44 16.37
N ALA A 81 5.69 -4.78 17.37
CA ALA A 81 4.52 -5.64 17.17
C ALA A 81 3.41 -4.90 16.43
N GLY A 82 3.16 -3.63 16.77
CA GLY A 82 2.13 -2.81 16.15
C GLY A 82 2.37 -2.64 14.66
N ALA A 83 3.56 -2.16 14.28
CA ALA A 83 3.96 -1.98 12.88
C ALA A 83 3.89 -3.29 12.08
N ALA A 84 4.36 -4.40 12.66
CA ALA A 84 4.29 -5.71 12.02
C ALA A 84 2.84 -6.20 11.82
N MET A 85 1.98 -6.04 12.82
CA MET A 85 0.55 -6.35 12.72
C MET A 85 -0.10 -5.55 11.60
N ALA A 86 0.15 -4.23 11.56
CA ALA A 86 -0.41 -3.39 10.52
C ALA A 86 0.06 -3.80 9.12
N ALA A 87 1.36 -3.94 8.89
CA ALA A 87 1.90 -4.28 7.58
C ALA A 87 1.39 -5.65 7.08
N THR A 88 1.41 -6.68 7.95
CA THR A 88 0.93 -8.02 7.60
C THR A 88 -0.59 -8.09 7.43
N GLY A 89 -1.34 -7.30 8.21
CA GLY A 89 -2.78 -7.13 8.07
C GLY A 89 -3.18 -6.44 6.76
N LEU A 90 -2.45 -5.39 6.36
CA LEU A 90 -2.65 -4.73 5.06
C LEU A 90 -2.33 -5.67 3.89
N LEU A 91 -1.25 -6.46 3.98
CA LEU A 91 -0.92 -7.48 2.99
C LEU A 91 -2.03 -8.53 2.85
N SER A 92 -2.53 -9.04 3.97
CA SER A 92 -3.61 -10.03 3.97
C SER A 92 -4.92 -9.43 3.44
N GLY A 93 -5.25 -8.19 3.86
CA GLY A 93 -6.42 -7.46 3.37
C GLY A 93 -6.35 -7.16 1.86
N ALA A 94 -5.16 -6.83 1.35
CA ALA A 94 -4.94 -6.63 -0.09
C ALA A 94 -5.24 -7.89 -0.90
N ARG A 95 -4.76 -9.06 -0.44
CA ARG A 95 -5.02 -10.36 -1.08
C ARG A 95 -6.50 -10.73 -1.06
N ALA A 96 -7.16 -10.53 0.08
CA ALA A 96 -8.60 -10.78 0.20
C ALA A 96 -9.40 -9.87 -0.75
N ALA A 97 -9.11 -8.57 -0.75
CA ALA A 97 -9.76 -7.61 -1.64
C ALA A 97 -9.49 -7.91 -3.13
N ALA A 98 -8.25 -8.25 -3.50
CA ALA A 98 -7.90 -8.65 -4.85
C ALA A 98 -8.71 -9.87 -5.33
N PHE A 99 -8.91 -10.86 -4.45
CA PHE A 99 -9.71 -12.04 -4.76
C PHE A 99 -11.18 -11.69 -5.01
N GLU A 100 -11.79 -10.91 -4.13
CA GLU A 100 -13.18 -10.45 -4.27
C GLU A 100 -13.38 -9.61 -5.55
N MET A 101 -12.39 -8.77 -5.88
CA MET A 101 -12.46 -7.87 -7.03
C MET A 101 -12.02 -8.51 -8.36
N ARG A 102 -11.58 -9.78 -8.34
CA ARG A 102 -11.08 -10.48 -9.53
C ARG A 102 -12.02 -10.41 -10.72
N ARG A 103 -13.34 -10.57 -10.50
CA ARG A 103 -14.34 -10.54 -11.58
C ARG A 103 -14.53 -9.14 -12.18
N SER A 104 -14.34 -8.11 -11.38
CA SER A 104 -14.44 -6.71 -11.79
C SER A 104 -13.13 -6.17 -12.39
N GLY A 105 -12.05 -6.95 -12.33
CA GLY A 105 -10.73 -6.57 -12.87
C GLY A 105 -10.06 -5.42 -12.13
N VAL A 106 -10.49 -5.10 -10.90
CA VAL A 106 -9.94 -4.01 -10.10
C VAL A 106 -8.72 -4.52 -9.32
N PRO A 107 -7.51 -3.97 -9.55
CA PRO A 107 -6.30 -4.48 -8.92
C PRO A 107 -6.13 -3.91 -7.51
N VAL A 108 -5.62 -4.75 -6.62
CA VAL A 108 -5.26 -4.37 -5.25
C VAL A 108 -3.89 -4.97 -4.94
N ASN A 109 -2.87 -4.14 -4.71
CA ASN A 109 -1.49 -4.60 -4.54
C ASN A 109 -0.78 -3.93 -3.36
N VAL A 110 0.36 -4.48 -2.98
CA VAL A 110 1.22 -3.94 -1.92
C VAL A 110 2.61 -3.69 -2.45
N ILE A 111 3.19 -2.55 -2.08
CA ILE A 111 4.60 -2.24 -2.24
C ILE A 111 5.25 -2.33 -0.87
N ALA A 112 6.32 -3.11 -0.74
CA ALA A 112 7.23 -3.01 0.39
C ALA A 112 8.47 -2.22 -0.01
N SER A 113 8.72 -1.10 0.67
CA SER A 113 9.92 -0.29 0.51
C SER A 113 10.85 -0.43 1.72
N GLU A 114 12.12 -0.16 1.50
CA GLU A 114 13.17 -0.05 2.53
C GLU A 114 13.60 1.41 2.66
N GLU A 115 14.30 1.77 3.75
CA GLU A 115 14.77 3.15 4.00
C GLU A 115 15.65 3.70 2.87
N ALA A 116 16.48 2.84 2.27
CA ALA A 116 17.33 3.19 1.14
C ALA A 116 16.59 3.21 -0.22
N THR A 117 15.30 2.87 -0.25
CA THR A 117 14.52 2.85 -1.50
C THR A 117 14.27 4.29 -1.96
N PRO A 118 14.67 4.67 -3.20
CA PRO A 118 14.36 5.98 -3.73
C PRO A 118 12.84 6.20 -3.81
N ILE A 119 12.36 7.36 -3.34
CA ILE A 119 10.93 7.68 -3.31
C ILE A 119 10.33 7.75 -4.72
N GLU A 120 11.13 8.11 -5.73
CA GLU A 120 10.73 8.10 -7.13
C GLU A 120 10.50 6.68 -7.65
N ALA A 121 11.24 5.70 -7.14
CA ALA A 121 11.02 4.29 -7.46
C ALA A 121 9.71 3.81 -6.85
N VAL A 122 9.38 4.20 -5.61
CA VAL A 122 8.07 3.92 -4.99
C VAL A 122 6.95 4.51 -5.86
N ALA A 123 7.03 5.79 -6.20
CA ALA A 123 6.01 6.46 -7.01
C ALA A 123 5.84 5.83 -8.40
N THR A 124 6.95 5.47 -9.06
CA THR A 124 6.93 4.76 -10.35
C THR A 124 6.18 3.44 -10.25
N TRP A 125 6.42 2.67 -9.18
CA TRP A 125 5.73 1.40 -8.97
C TRP A 125 4.28 1.58 -8.56
N VAL A 126 3.95 2.60 -7.77
CA VAL A 126 2.55 2.96 -7.47
C VAL A 126 1.80 3.21 -8.78
N GLY A 127 2.31 4.08 -9.66
CA GLY A 127 1.66 4.36 -10.96
C GLY A 127 1.43 3.09 -11.80
N ARG A 128 2.44 2.20 -11.87
CA ARG A 128 2.30 0.91 -12.58
C ARG A 128 1.24 -0.01 -11.97
N LEU A 129 1.09 -0.02 -10.66
CA LEU A 129 0.12 -0.90 -9.98
C LEU A 129 -1.30 -0.32 -9.95
N LEU A 130 -1.45 1.00 -10.11
CA LEU A 130 -2.75 1.63 -10.33
C LEU A 130 -3.29 1.32 -11.73
N GLU A 131 -2.42 1.19 -12.73
CA GLU A 131 -2.81 0.86 -14.11
C GLU A 131 -1.98 -0.33 -14.66
N PRO A 132 -2.16 -1.54 -14.11
CA PRO A 132 -1.29 -2.69 -14.43
C PRO A 132 -1.53 -3.29 -15.82
N GLY A 133 -2.56 -2.81 -16.53
CA GLY A 133 -2.97 -3.33 -17.83
C GLY A 133 -3.66 -4.70 -17.76
N PRO A 134 -4.16 -5.22 -18.90
CA PRO A 134 -4.81 -6.53 -18.97
C PRO A 134 -3.87 -7.65 -18.50
N GLY A 135 -4.34 -8.46 -17.54
CA GLY A 135 -3.56 -9.58 -16.98
C GLY A 135 -2.41 -9.16 -16.07
N GLY A 136 -2.33 -7.88 -15.70
CA GLY A 136 -1.33 -7.39 -14.76
C GLY A 136 -1.58 -7.83 -13.31
N PRO A 137 -0.64 -7.55 -12.39
CA PRO A 137 -0.65 -8.08 -11.02
C PRO A 137 -1.85 -7.60 -10.21
N THR A 138 -2.38 -8.49 -9.37
CA THR A 138 -3.37 -8.20 -8.32
C THR A 138 -3.19 -9.18 -7.17
N GLY A 139 -3.32 -8.71 -5.94
CA GLY A 139 -3.04 -9.49 -4.72
C GLY A 139 -1.55 -9.69 -4.44
N GLU A 140 -0.69 -9.01 -5.20
CA GLU A 140 0.75 -9.23 -5.16
C GLU A 140 1.47 -8.26 -4.23
N LEU A 141 2.62 -8.74 -3.73
CA LEU A 141 3.59 -7.92 -3.02
C LEU A 141 4.78 -7.63 -3.94
N VAL A 142 4.99 -6.36 -4.27
CA VAL A 142 6.17 -5.88 -4.96
C VAL A 142 7.18 -5.38 -3.94
N ARG A 143 8.36 -6.00 -3.90
CA ARG A 143 9.45 -5.58 -3.01
C ARG A 143 10.41 -4.66 -3.75
N LEU A 144 10.71 -3.52 -3.15
CA LEU A 144 11.68 -2.56 -3.65
C LEU A 144 12.89 -2.57 -2.70
N GLY A 145 14.09 -2.59 -3.29
CA GLY A 145 15.33 -2.75 -2.53
C GLY A 145 15.89 -4.15 -2.60
N GLY A 146 16.98 -4.37 -1.87
CA GLY A 146 17.81 -5.56 -1.96
C GLY A 146 18.28 -6.10 -0.62
N GLU A 147 18.02 -5.39 0.49
CA GLU A 147 18.61 -5.73 1.79
C GLU A 147 18.04 -7.02 2.37
N HIS A 148 16.82 -7.40 1.95
CA HIS A 148 16.12 -8.56 2.45
C HIS A 148 15.79 -9.61 1.38
N LEU A 149 16.57 -9.66 0.29
CA LEU A 149 16.41 -10.69 -0.74
C LEU A 149 16.49 -12.10 -0.14
N GLY A 150 15.56 -12.96 -0.54
CA GLY A 150 15.48 -14.36 -0.09
C GLY A 150 14.86 -14.55 1.30
N LYS A 151 14.46 -13.48 2.02
CA LYS A 151 13.73 -13.61 3.28
C LYS A 151 12.27 -13.98 3.02
N ALA A 152 11.86 -15.15 3.51
CA ALA A 152 10.46 -15.56 3.54
C ALA A 152 9.66 -14.63 4.46
N LEU A 153 8.46 -14.24 4.03
CA LEU A 153 7.49 -13.59 4.91
C LEU A 153 6.77 -14.66 5.72
N PRO A 154 6.36 -14.34 6.96
CA PRO A 154 5.48 -15.19 7.74
C PRO A 154 4.12 -15.41 7.06
#